data_AF-A0A1J5Q7E9-F1
#
_entry.id   AF-A0A1J5Q7E9-F1
#
_cell.length_a   1.000
_cell.length_b   1.000
_cell.length_c   1.000
_cell.angle_alpha   90.00
_cell.angle_beta   90.00
_cell.angle_gamma   90.00
#
_symmetry.space_group_name_H-M   'P 1'
#
loop_
_entity.id
_entity.type
_entity.pdbx_description
1 polymer ?
#
loop_
_entity_poly.entity_id
_entity_poly.type
_entity_poly.pdbx_seq_one_letter_code
_entity_poly.pdbx_strand_id
1 'polypeptide(L)'
;MDCTDGAVLHQWCLEGRGIAWRSLWEVGSSLSDGGLVAILEEFAAPPNGIFAVFTQRKHQPLRLRLWLDYLKQHIGSVSRP
;
A
#
# COMPACT_ATOMS: atom_id res chain seq x y z
N MET A 1 -15.98 -8.67 15.15
CA MET A 1 -15.65 -7.24 15.16
C MET A 1 -15.25 -6.88 13.75
N ASP A 2 -16.00 -6.02 13.10
CA ASP A 2 -15.81 -5.61 11.71
C ASP A 2 -15.54 -4.10 11.66
N CYS A 3 -14.60 -3.69 10.81
CA CYS A 3 -14.21 -2.30 10.63
C CYS A 3 -13.73 -2.13 9.19
N THR A 4 -14.09 -1.00 8.57
CA THR A 4 -13.67 -0.65 7.21
C THR A 4 -12.48 0.31 7.17
N ASP A 5 -12.01 0.77 8.33
CA ASP A 5 -10.87 1.67 8.47
C ASP A 5 -9.59 0.87 8.70
N GLY A 6 -8.62 1.06 7.80
CA GLY A 6 -7.33 0.38 7.85
C GLY A 6 -6.47 0.74 9.06
N ALA A 7 -6.51 2.00 9.50
CA ALA A 7 -5.71 2.46 10.63
C ALA A 7 -6.21 1.85 11.94
N VAL A 8 -7.54 1.71 12.09
CA VAL A 8 -8.14 1.06 13.26
C VAL A 8 -7.77 -0.41 13.32
N LEU A 9 -7.86 -1.12 12.19
CA LEU A 9 -7.47 -2.54 12.12
C LEU A 9 -5.98 -2.76 12.44
N HIS A 10 -5.11 -1.88 11.95
CA HIS A 10 -3.67 -1.92 12.24
C HIS A 10 -3.40 -1.76 13.74
N GLN A 11 -4.03 -0.76 14.37
CA GLN A 11 -3.91 -0.53 15.81
C GLN A 11 -4.39 -1.74 16.63
N TRP A 12 -5.47 -2.39 16.22
CA TRP A 12 -5.96 -3.60 16.89
C TRP A 12 -4.97 -4.77 16.80
N CYS A 13 -4.29 -4.93 15.68
CA CYS A 13 -3.23 -5.94 15.54
C CYS A 13 -2.04 -5.63 16.45
N LEU A 14 -1.62 -4.36 16.56
CA LEU A 14 -0.57 -3.95 17.50
C LEU A 14 -0.96 -4.19 18.96
N GLU A 15 -2.24 -4.09 19.29
CA GLU A 15 -2.79 -4.42 20.62
C GLU A 15 -3.02 -5.93 20.83
N GLY A 16 -2.65 -6.78 19.88
CA GLY A 16 -2.79 -8.24 19.99
C GLY A 16 -4.23 -8.75 19.90
N ARG A 17 -5.15 -7.95 19.32
CA ARG A 17 -6.58 -8.30 19.24
C ARG A 17 -6.92 -9.24 18.08
N GLY A 18 -5.94 -9.62 17.25
CA GLY A 18 -6.14 -10.59 16.18
C GLY A 18 -5.21 -10.36 14.98
N ILE A 19 -5.59 -10.96 13.85
CA ILE A 19 -4.88 -10.91 12.58
C ILE A 19 -5.65 -10.05 11.58
N ALA A 20 -4.94 -9.31 10.72
CA ALA A 20 -5.53 -8.52 9.66
C ALA A 20 -4.72 -8.66 8.37
N TRP A 21 -5.43 -8.66 7.24
CA TRP A 21 -4.79 -8.65 5.92
C TRP A 21 -4.61 -7.21 5.44
N ARG A 22 -3.36 -6.75 5.33
CA ARG A 22 -2.98 -5.36 4.99
C ARG A 22 -1.95 -5.31 3.88
N SER A 23 -1.83 -4.13 3.25
CA SER A 23 -0.74 -3.85 2.32
C SER A 23 0.58 -3.69 3.05
N LEU A 24 1.66 -4.30 2.54
CA LEU A 24 3.02 -4.12 3.06
C LEU A 24 3.43 -2.65 3.12
N TRP A 25 2.89 -1.80 2.24
CA TRP A 25 3.19 -0.37 2.25
C TRP A 25 2.67 0.35 3.50
N GLU A 26 1.58 -0.15 4.10
CA GLU A 26 1.00 0.43 5.31
C GLU A 26 1.65 -0.11 6.58
N VAL A 27 1.97 -1.41 6.61
CA VAL A 27 2.45 -2.09 7.82
C VAL A 27 3.96 -2.32 7.87
N GLY A 28 4.68 -1.93 6.80
CA GLY A 28 6.10 -2.22 6.64
C GLY A 28 6.98 -1.74 7.81
N SER A 29 6.71 -0.55 8.35
CA SER A 29 7.43 -0.04 9.54
C SER A 29 7.17 -0.90 10.78
N SER A 30 5.91 -1.29 11.02
CA SER A 30 5.57 -2.13 12.17
C SER A 30 6.14 -3.54 12.04
N LEU A 31 6.28 -4.06 10.81
CA LEU A 31 6.98 -5.32 10.55
C LEU A 31 8.49 -5.18 10.78
N SER A 32 9.12 -4.09 10.32
CA SER A 32 10.57 -3.88 10.51
C SER A 32 10.95 -3.69 11.97
N ASP A 33 10.08 -3.03 12.73
CA ASP A 33 10.33 -2.70 14.13
C ASP A 33 9.89 -3.83 15.08
N GLY A 34 9.39 -4.94 14.53
CA GLY A 34 8.96 -6.13 15.27
C GLY A 34 7.63 -6.00 16.02
N GLY A 35 6.90 -4.91 15.82
CA GLY A 35 5.56 -4.70 16.38
C GLY A 35 4.48 -5.57 15.73
N LEU A 36 4.70 -6.02 14.49
CA LEU A 36 3.88 -6.99 13.78
C LEU A 36 4.73 -8.14 13.25
N VAL A 37 4.09 -9.28 13.03
CA VAL A 37 4.70 -10.47 12.42
C VAL A 37 3.87 -10.87 11.21
N ALA A 38 4.54 -11.08 10.07
CA ALA A 38 3.91 -11.61 8.87
C ALA A 38 3.61 -13.11 9.07
N ILE A 39 2.40 -13.53 8.69
CA ILE A 39 1.94 -14.91 8.77
C ILE A 39 1.24 -15.30 7.47
N LEU A 40 1.14 -16.61 7.20
CA LEU A 40 0.47 -17.14 6.00
C LEU A 40 1.02 -16.57 4.68
N GLU A 41 2.32 -16.30 4.61
CA GLU A 41 2.96 -15.71 3.43
C GLU A 41 2.79 -16.56 2.17
N GLU A 42 2.69 -17.89 2.31
CA GLU A 42 2.38 -18.83 1.22
C GLU A 42 1.02 -18.59 0.56
N PHE A 43 0.11 -17.87 1.23
CA PHE A 43 -1.23 -17.53 0.76
C PHE A 43 -1.36 -16.06 0.37
N ALA A 44 -0.24 -15.32 0.31
CA ALA A 44 -0.26 -13.90 -0.06
C ALA A 44 -0.79 -13.70 -1.48
N ALA A 45 -1.56 -12.64 -1.68
CA ALA A 45 -1.94 -12.24 -3.04
C ALA A 45 -0.71 -11.80 -3.83
N PRO A 46 -0.73 -11.94 -5.17
CA PRO A 46 0.31 -11.41 -6.03
C PRO A 46 0.57 -9.92 -5.76
N PRO A 47 1.79 -9.42 -5.99
CA PRO A 47 2.09 -8.01 -5.85
C PRO A 47 1.15 -7.14 -6.69
N ASN A 48 0.40 -6.26 -6.03
CA ASN A 48 -0.52 -5.34 -6.67
C ASN A 48 0.18 -3.98 -6.84
N GLY A 49 0.15 -3.44 -8.06
CA GLY A 49 0.71 -2.12 -8.35
C GLY A 49 -0.19 -0.96 -7.88
N ILE A 50 0.42 0.21 -7.69
CA ILE A 50 -0.31 1.48 -7.53
C ILE A 50 -0.50 2.10 -8.91
N PHE A 51 -1.74 2.47 -9.24
CA PHE A 51 -2.10 3.01 -10.55
C PHE A 51 -2.59 4.45 -10.44
N ALA A 52 -2.05 5.33 -11.28
CA ALA A 52 -2.60 6.66 -11.50
C ALA A 52 -3.67 6.58 -12.60
N VAL A 53 -4.93 6.84 -12.25
CA VAL A 53 -6.06 6.80 -13.18
C VAL A 53 -6.49 8.23 -13.55
N PHE A 54 -6.61 8.51 -14.84
CA PHE A 54 -7.01 9.81 -15.36
C PHE A 54 -7.82 9.65 -16.65
N THR A 55 -8.67 10.64 -16.97
CA THR A 55 -9.51 10.58 -18.16
C THR A 55 -8.68 10.63 -19.44
N GLN A 56 -8.96 9.75 -20.40
CA GLN A 56 -8.33 9.80 -21.72
C GLN A 56 -8.85 11.03 -22.48
N ARG A 57 -7.95 11.94 -22.85
CA ARG A 57 -8.25 13.14 -23.65
C ARG A 57 -7.24 13.27 -24.78
N LYS A 58 -7.67 13.83 -25.92
CA LYS A 58 -6.82 14.01 -27.12
C LYS A 58 -5.55 14.83 -26.84
N HIS A 59 -5.62 15.78 -25.90
CA HIS A 59 -4.49 16.54 -25.41
C HIS A 59 -4.43 16.45 -23.88
N GLN A 60 -3.39 15.79 -23.35
CA GLN A 60 -3.11 15.80 -21.92
C GLN A 60 -2.41 17.12 -21.54
N PRO A 61 -2.87 17.83 -20.50
CA PRO A 61 -2.18 19.03 -20.01
C PRO A 61 -0.74 18.70 -19.62
N LEU A 62 0.22 19.54 -20.04
CA LEU A 62 1.64 19.35 -19.73
C LEU A 62 1.89 19.20 -18.21
N ARG A 63 1.15 19.95 -17.38
CA ARG A 63 1.23 19.87 -15.91
C ARG A 63 0.91 18.47 -15.39
N LEU A 64 -0.10 17.79 -15.94
CA LEU A 64 -0.45 16.43 -15.54
C LEU A 64 0.68 15.46 -15.92
N ARG A 65 1.23 15.58 -17.14
CA ARG A 65 2.33 14.73 -17.58
C ARG A 65 3.55 14.88 -16.67
N LEU A 66 3.98 16.12 -16.42
CA LEU A 66 5.12 16.40 -15.54
C LEU A 66 4.90 15.89 -14.11
N TRP A 67 3.66 15.98 -13.60
CA TRP A 67 3.32 15.43 -12.30
C TRP A 67 3.37 13.91 -12.27
N LEU A 68 2.85 13.24 -13.31
CA LEU A 68 2.95 11.78 -13.43
C LEU A 68 4.41 11.32 -13.54
N ASP A 69 5.25 12.05 -14.28
CA ASP A 69 6.68 11.78 -14.38
C ASP A 69 7.38 11.92 -13.02
N TYR A 70 7.04 12.97 -12.27
CA TYR A 70 7.51 13.15 -10.89
C TYR A 70 7.09 11.98 -9.99
N LEU A 71 5.82 11.57 -10.02
CA LEU A 71 5.34 10.44 -9.20
C LEU A 71 6.05 9.12 -9.57
N LYS A 72 6.27 8.85 -10.86
CA LYS A 72 6.98 7.65 -11.29
C LYS A 72 8.41 7.61 -10.75
N GLN A 73 9.09 8.76 -10.69
CA GLN A 73 10.45 8.85 -10.15
C GLN A 73 10.50 8.63 -8.63
N HIS A 74 9.47 9.06 -7.89
CA HIS A 74 9.48 9.02 -6.42
C HIS A 74 8.75 7.82 -5.80
N ILE A 75 7.78 7.25 -6.52
CA ILE A 75 6.90 6.16 -6.03
C ILE A 75 7.12 4.87 -6.83
N GLY A 76 7.61 4.95 -8.07
CA GLY A 76 7.76 3.80 -8.97
C GLY A 76 8.77 2.74 -8.52
N SER A 77 9.53 2.98 -7.44
CA SER A 77 10.49 2.03 -6.89
C SER A 77 9.95 1.18 -5.73
N VAL A 78 8.66 1.28 -5.38
CA VAL A 78 8.08 0.45 -4.31
C VAL A 78 7.60 -0.88 -4.89
N SER A 79 8.55 -1.76 -5.16
CA SER A 79 8.31 -3.19 -5.32
C SER A 79 9.47 -3.92 -4.65
N ARG A 80 9.40 -4.03 -3.32
CA ARG A 80 10.24 -5.01 -2.62
C ARG A 80 9.42 -6.29 -2.51
N PRO A 81 9.98 -7.44 -2.92
CA PRO A 81 9.28 -8.73 -2.80
C PRO A 81 8.94 -9.02 -1.33
#